data_AF-D0LB58-F1
#
_entry.id   AF-D0LB58-F1
#
_cell.length_a   1.000
_cell.length_b   1.000
_cell.length_c   1.000
_cell.angle_alpha   90.00
_cell.angle_beta   90.00
_cell.angle_gamma   90.00
#
_symmetry.space_group_name_H-M   'P 1'
#
loop_
_entity.id
_entity.type
_entity.pdbx_description
1 polymer ?
#
loop_
_entity_poly.entity_id
_entity_poly.type
_entity_poly.pdbx_seq_one_letter_code
_entity_poly.pdbx_strand_id
1 'polypeptide(L)'
;MAANPRSHDVPAGDRVAKFPESAGDPTLAAPGDEAHEITGVVLGLSIRGVTEPTRADIDRRNADVERAARTVTIVGPAVAFGTTVPDRGAQITVDLGDPRLEVTGALSTLDRPVRGVTGQVSALHRSGTGSVSYLDVDAGIAADSVTSPLYVCLTVDADDL
;
A
#
# COMPACT_ATOMS: atom_id res chain seq x y z
N MET A 1 -18.91 33.54 43.63
CA MET A 1 -18.20 32.99 42.46
C MET A 1 -18.63 31.55 42.30
N ALA A 2 -19.45 31.29 41.28
CA ALA A 2 -20.14 30.03 41.10
C ALA A 2 -19.19 28.92 40.62
N ALA A 3 -19.38 27.73 41.19
CA ALA A 3 -18.71 26.49 40.82
C ALA A 3 -19.05 26.11 39.38
N ASN A 4 -18.04 25.72 38.59
CA ASN A 4 -18.22 25.16 37.26
C ASN A 4 -18.58 23.67 37.40
N PRO A 5 -19.77 23.22 36.97
CA PRO A 5 -20.18 21.83 37.10
C PRO A 5 -19.89 21.05 35.81
N ARG A 6 -19.40 19.81 35.99
CA ARG A 6 -19.29 18.70 35.03
C ARG A 6 -17.92 18.51 34.35
N SER A 7 -16.89 18.20 35.15
CA SER A 7 -15.98 17.12 34.78
C SER A 7 -16.69 15.80 35.10
N HIS A 8 -17.23 15.13 34.08
CA HIS A 8 -17.49 13.70 34.22
C HIS A 8 -16.17 13.00 33.99
N ASP A 9 -15.43 12.75 35.07
CA ASP A 9 -14.46 11.65 35.09
C ASP A 9 -15.25 10.38 34.82
N VAL A 10 -15.21 9.91 33.58
CA VAL A 10 -15.66 8.56 33.26
C VAL A 10 -14.56 7.65 33.79
N PRO A 11 -14.82 6.83 34.82
CA PRO A 11 -13.82 5.88 35.28
C PRO A 11 -13.41 5.00 34.09
N ALA A 12 -12.11 4.76 33.93
CA ALA A 12 -11.59 3.75 33.03
C ALA A 12 -12.08 2.38 33.49
N GLY A 13 -13.33 2.08 33.19
CA GLY A 13 -13.92 0.77 33.32
C GLY A 13 -13.40 -0.03 32.16
N ASP A 14 -12.36 -0.82 32.41
CA ASP A 14 -12.07 -2.03 31.64
C ASP A 14 -13.34 -2.88 31.64
N ARG A 15 -14.15 -2.69 30.59
CA ARG A 15 -15.24 -3.58 30.23
C ARG A 15 -15.17 -3.79 28.73
N VAL A 16 -14.15 -4.54 28.33
CA VAL A 16 -14.30 -5.41 27.17
C VAL A 16 -15.43 -6.36 27.53
N ALA A 17 -16.64 -6.11 27.04
CA ALA A 17 -17.63 -7.16 26.97
C ALA A 17 -17.04 -8.20 25.99
N LYS A 18 -16.47 -9.27 26.53
CA LYS A 18 -16.20 -10.48 25.74
C LYS A 18 -17.57 -10.86 25.18
N PHE A 19 -17.72 -10.81 23.85
CA PHE A 19 -18.87 -11.46 23.24
C PHE A 19 -18.86 -12.93 23.68
N PRO A 20 -20.04 -13.56 23.87
CA PRO A 20 -20.07 -15.00 24.09
C PRO A 20 -19.24 -15.64 22.99
N GLU A 21 -18.23 -16.42 23.39
CA GLU A 21 -17.67 -17.39 22.47
C GLU A 21 -18.88 -18.13 21.94
N SER A 22 -19.20 -17.94 20.67
CA SER A 22 -20.06 -18.85 19.96
C SER A 22 -19.35 -20.18 20.13
N ALA A 23 -19.75 -20.97 21.12
CA ALA A 23 -19.52 -22.39 21.09
C ALA A 23 -20.17 -22.78 19.78
N GLY A 24 -19.35 -22.91 18.73
CA GLY A 24 -19.79 -23.46 17.47
C GLY A 24 -20.43 -24.77 17.86
N ASP A 25 -21.74 -24.87 17.68
CA ASP A 25 -22.38 -26.16 17.70
C ASP A 25 -21.70 -26.96 16.58
N PRO A 26 -20.93 -28.02 16.89
CA PRO A 26 -20.15 -28.72 15.87
C PRO A 26 -21.05 -29.54 14.92
N THR A 27 -22.37 -29.35 14.98
CA THR A 27 -23.37 -30.22 14.35
C THR A 27 -23.95 -29.66 13.03
N LEU A 28 -23.39 -28.60 12.45
CA LEU A 28 -23.79 -28.12 11.11
C LEU A 28 -22.57 -27.77 10.23
N ALA A 29 -21.69 -28.74 10.03
CA ALA A 29 -20.84 -28.77 8.83
C ALA A 29 -21.34 -29.91 7.95
N ALA A 30 -22.09 -29.58 6.90
CA ALA A 30 -22.35 -30.53 5.83
C ALA A 30 -21.02 -30.80 5.10
N PRO A 31 -20.77 -32.03 4.62
CA PRO A 31 -19.57 -32.31 3.83
C PRO A 31 -19.68 -31.57 2.50
N GLY A 32 -18.91 -30.47 2.37
CA GLY A 32 -18.90 -29.60 1.19
C GLY A 32 -18.69 -28.11 1.47
N ASP A 33 -18.79 -27.66 2.72
CA ASP A 33 -18.51 -26.25 3.05
C ASP A 33 -17.00 -26.02 3.20
N GLU A 34 -16.43 -25.28 2.26
CA GLU A 34 -15.11 -24.67 2.41
C GLU A 34 -15.15 -23.78 3.65
N ALA A 35 -14.36 -24.12 4.67
CA ALA A 35 -14.21 -23.28 5.84
C ALA A 35 -13.57 -21.95 5.42
N HIS A 36 -14.39 -20.93 5.20
CA HIS A 36 -13.91 -19.57 5.00
C HIS A 36 -13.41 -19.03 6.35
N GLU A 37 -12.10 -18.95 6.51
CA GLU A 37 -11.50 -18.21 7.60
C GLU A 37 -11.76 -16.72 7.39
N ILE A 38 -12.77 -16.18 8.07
CA ILE A 38 -13.03 -14.74 8.08
C ILE A 38 -12.01 -14.11 9.01
N THR A 39 -10.87 -13.69 8.46
CA THR A 39 -9.91 -12.83 9.17
C THR A 39 -10.32 -11.37 8.98
N GLY A 40 -10.65 -10.68 10.07
CA GLY A 40 -11.06 -9.28 10.03
C GLY A 40 -10.60 -8.52 11.28
N VAL A 41 -10.42 -7.20 11.13
CA VAL A 41 -10.04 -6.30 12.23
C VAL A 41 -11.21 -5.36 12.50
N VAL A 42 -11.68 -5.30 13.75
CA VAL A 42 -12.70 -4.33 14.19
C VAL A 42 -12.01 -3.12 14.81
N LEU A 43 -12.13 -1.95 14.17
CA LEU A 43 -11.55 -0.68 14.64
C LEU A 43 -12.63 0.19 15.28
N GLY A 44 -12.53 0.38 16.60
CA GLY A 44 -13.32 1.38 17.32
C GLY A 44 -12.63 2.74 17.27
N LEU A 45 -13.10 3.64 16.40
CA LEU A 45 -12.60 5.02 16.35
C LEU A 45 -13.41 5.90 17.31
N SER A 46 -12.72 6.53 18.27
CA SER A 46 -13.30 7.59 19.10
C SER A 46 -12.47 8.86 18.93
N ILE A 47 -13.12 9.97 18.59
CA ILE A 47 -12.46 11.26 18.44
C ILE A 47 -12.20 11.81 19.84
N ARG A 48 -10.93 11.79 20.27
CA ARG A 48 -10.53 12.28 21.60
C ARG A 48 -10.33 13.79 21.66
N GLY A 49 -10.25 14.46 20.51
CA GLY A 49 -10.09 15.91 20.40
C GLY A 49 -9.87 16.35 18.97
N VAL A 50 -9.99 17.65 18.74
CA VAL A 50 -9.69 18.30 17.45
C VAL A 50 -8.62 19.34 17.74
N THR A 51 -7.50 19.24 17.03
CA THR A 51 -6.42 20.22 17.08
C THR A 51 -6.29 20.81 15.68
N GLU A 52 -6.14 22.13 15.61
CA GLU A 52 -5.89 22.79 14.34
C GLU A 52 -4.54 22.30 13.76
N PRO A 53 -4.50 21.89 12.48
CA PRO A 53 -3.25 21.47 11.86
C PRO A 53 -2.19 22.55 11.96
N THR A 54 -0.98 22.18 12.38
CA THR A 54 0.13 23.13 12.35
C THR A 54 0.52 23.40 10.90
N ARG A 55 1.24 24.50 10.66
CA ARG A 55 1.82 24.78 9.34
C ARG A 55 2.69 23.61 8.85
N ALA A 56 3.45 22.98 9.76
CA ALA A 56 4.26 21.81 9.42
C ALA A 56 3.42 20.60 8.98
N ASP A 57 2.21 20.44 9.51
CA ASP A 57 1.30 19.37 9.08
C ASP A 57 0.72 19.65 7.70
N ILE A 58 0.39 20.91 7.42
CA ILE A 58 -0.08 21.35 6.10
C ILE A 58 1.03 21.16 5.06
N ASP A 59 2.25 21.59 5.37
CA ASP A 59 3.40 21.46 4.47
C ASP A 59 3.73 19.98 4.19
N ARG A 60 3.69 19.12 5.23
CA ARG A 60 3.85 17.67 5.07
C ARG A 60 2.75 17.08 4.19
N ARG A 61 1.49 17.45 4.45
CA ARG A 61 0.35 16.97 3.67
C ARG A 61 0.45 17.38 2.20
N ASN A 62 0.84 18.62 1.93
CA ASN A 62 1.04 19.11 0.57
C ASN A 62 2.18 18.36 -0.13
N ALA A 63 3.29 18.11 0.56
CA ALA A 63 4.40 17.31 0.02
C ALA A 63 3.96 15.87 -0.29
N ASP A 64 3.11 15.26 0.55
CA ASP A 64 2.59 13.91 0.31
C ASP A 64 1.60 13.87 -0.87
N VAL A 65 0.75 14.88 -1.01
CA VAL A 65 -0.18 15.01 -2.15
C VAL A 65 0.60 15.20 -3.45
N GLU A 66 1.62 16.07 -3.43
CA GLU A 66 2.49 16.32 -4.58
C GLU A 66 3.24 15.05 -4.99
N ARG A 67 3.83 14.34 -4.01
CA ARG A 67 4.50 13.05 -4.25
C ARG A 67 3.53 12.01 -4.82
N ALA A 68 2.33 11.91 -4.27
CA ALA A 68 1.32 10.97 -4.74
C ALA A 68 0.89 11.26 -6.19
N ALA A 69 0.76 12.55 -6.56
CA ALA A 69 0.43 12.95 -7.92
C ALA A 69 1.52 12.57 -8.94
N ARG A 70 2.79 12.49 -8.49
CA ARG A 70 3.93 12.07 -9.32
C ARG A 70 4.22 10.57 -9.27
N THR A 71 3.49 9.82 -8.46
CA THR A 71 3.75 8.39 -8.29
C THR A 71 2.90 7.58 -9.25
N VAL A 72 3.56 6.72 -10.03
CA VAL A 72 2.94 5.73 -10.89
C VAL A 72 3.25 4.32 -10.40
N THR A 73 2.36 3.40 -10.76
CA THR A 73 2.57 1.97 -10.58
C THR A 73 2.85 1.36 -11.94
N ILE A 74 3.96 0.64 -12.04
CA ILE A 74 4.45 0.05 -13.28
C ILE A 74 4.56 -1.46 -13.07
N VAL A 75 4.00 -2.23 -14.00
CA VAL A 75 4.19 -3.68 -14.06
C VAL A 75 4.84 -4.05 -15.37
N GLY A 76 5.89 -4.86 -15.35
CA GLY A 76 6.54 -5.29 -16.59
C GLY A 76 7.74 -6.20 -16.37
N PRO A 77 8.42 -6.62 -17.45
CA PRO A 77 9.60 -7.47 -17.32
C PRO A 77 10.73 -6.72 -16.60
N ALA A 78 11.49 -7.42 -15.74
CA ALA A 78 12.53 -6.80 -14.93
C ALA A 78 13.56 -5.99 -15.74
N VAL A 79 13.88 -6.46 -16.95
CA VAL A 79 14.82 -5.79 -17.88
C VAL A 79 14.36 -4.40 -18.35
N ALA A 80 13.08 -4.07 -18.20
CA ALA A 80 12.56 -2.73 -18.50
C ALA A 80 12.95 -1.69 -17.43
N PHE A 81 13.36 -2.14 -16.24
CA PHE A 81 13.75 -1.28 -15.12
C PHE A 81 15.27 -1.14 -14.97
N GLY A 82 16.06 -1.81 -15.82
CA GLY A 82 17.52 -1.78 -15.81
C GLY A 82 18.15 -3.16 -16.03
N THR A 83 19.48 -3.24 -15.90
CA THR A 83 20.24 -4.49 -16.01
C THR A 83 20.19 -5.34 -14.75
N THR A 84 19.86 -4.73 -13.61
CA THR A 84 19.69 -5.38 -12.31
C THR A 84 18.38 -4.93 -11.68
N VAL A 85 17.81 -5.76 -10.81
CA VAL A 85 16.63 -5.39 -10.01
C VAL A 85 16.96 -4.17 -9.15
N PRO A 86 16.18 -3.07 -9.24
CA PRO A 86 16.46 -1.88 -8.45
C PRO A 86 16.11 -2.11 -6.98
N ASP A 87 16.89 -1.49 -6.09
CA ASP A 87 16.54 -1.43 -4.68
C ASP A 87 15.38 -0.45 -4.45
N ARG A 88 14.75 -0.51 -3.27
CA ARG A 88 13.82 0.51 -2.80
C ARG A 88 14.56 1.80 -2.49
N GLY A 89 14.08 2.92 -3.02
CA GLY A 89 14.70 4.24 -2.89
C GLY A 89 15.81 4.49 -3.92
N ALA A 90 16.03 3.57 -4.86
CA ALA A 90 16.99 3.74 -5.93
C ALA A 90 16.47 4.76 -6.96
N GLN A 91 17.38 5.59 -7.47
CA GLN A 91 17.12 6.43 -8.63
C GLN A 91 17.23 5.57 -9.89
N ILE A 92 16.17 5.51 -10.69
CA ILE A 92 16.16 4.79 -11.97
C ILE A 92 15.64 5.67 -13.09
N THR A 93 15.89 5.24 -14.33
CA THR A 93 15.25 5.77 -15.53
C THR A 93 14.42 4.67 -16.15
N VAL A 94 13.15 4.93 -16.42
CA VAL A 94 12.22 3.96 -17.02
C VAL A 94 11.56 4.63 -18.21
N ASP A 95 11.49 3.91 -19.33
CA ASP A 95 10.72 4.33 -20.49
C ASP A 95 9.25 3.97 -20.30
N LEU A 96 8.42 4.94 -19.93
CA LEU A 96 6.98 4.71 -19.74
C LEU A 96 6.24 4.41 -21.05
N GLY A 97 6.91 4.64 -22.19
CA GLY A 97 6.41 4.26 -23.50
C GLY A 97 6.74 2.83 -23.93
N ASP A 98 7.49 2.07 -23.12
CA ASP A 98 7.79 0.69 -23.44
C ASP A 98 6.47 -0.13 -23.47
N PRO A 99 6.09 -0.72 -24.63
CA PRO A 99 4.81 -1.42 -24.78
C PRO A 99 4.71 -2.69 -23.93
N ARG A 100 5.80 -3.12 -23.28
CA ARG A 100 5.82 -4.24 -22.34
C ARG A 100 5.42 -3.84 -20.92
N LEU A 101 5.25 -2.54 -20.66
CA LEU A 101 4.86 -2.01 -19.37
C LEU A 101 3.35 -1.77 -19.29
N GLU A 102 2.74 -2.25 -18.21
CA GLU A 102 1.43 -1.82 -17.75
C GLU A 102 1.64 -0.67 -16.76
N VAL A 103 1.38 0.58 -17.18
CA VAL A 103 1.51 1.78 -16.34
C VAL A 103 0.13 2.22 -15.85
N THR A 104 0.00 2.45 -14.55
CA THR A 104 -1.23 2.96 -13.93
C THR A 104 -0.93 4.13 -13.00
N GLY A 105 -1.88 5.07 -12.89
CA GLY A 105 -1.75 6.29 -12.08
C GLY A 105 -1.89 7.56 -12.91
N ALA A 106 -1.65 8.71 -12.29
CA ALA A 106 -1.91 10.02 -12.89
C ALA A 106 -1.03 10.32 -14.13
N LEU A 107 0.13 9.67 -14.24
CA LEU A 107 1.08 9.87 -15.34
C LEU A 107 1.11 8.71 -16.34
N SER A 108 0.09 7.84 -16.35
CA SER A 108 0.05 6.66 -17.24
C SER A 108 0.00 6.99 -18.73
N THR A 109 -0.26 8.26 -19.09
CA THR A 109 -0.28 8.75 -20.48
C THR A 109 1.07 9.27 -20.94
N LEU A 110 2.08 9.34 -20.06
CA LEU A 110 3.44 9.71 -20.46
C LEU A 110 4.05 8.56 -21.27
N ASP A 111 4.50 8.87 -22.48
CA ASP A 111 5.05 7.93 -23.46
C ASP A 111 6.51 8.30 -23.75
N ARG A 112 7.31 8.37 -22.68
CA ARG A 112 8.72 8.80 -22.72
C ARG A 112 9.53 8.24 -21.56
N PRO A 113 10.88 8.25 -21.67
CA PRO A 113 11.77 8.05 -20.53
C PRO A 113 11.59 9.11 -19.44
N VAL A 114 11.48 8.65 -18.20
CA VAL A 114 11.44 9.49 -17.00
C VAL A 114 12.39 8.94 -15.94
N ARG A 115 12.95 9.85 -15.14
CA ARG A 115 13.69 9.54 -13.92
C ARG A 115 12.75 9.54 -12.73
N GLY A 116 13.06 8.70 -11.77
CA GLY A 116 12.34 8.69 -10.51
C GLY A 116 12.97 7.80 -9.47
N VAL A 117 12.39 7.88 -8.28
CA VAL A 117 12.79 7.09 -7.11
C VAL A 117 11.84 5.92 -6.96
N THR A 118 12.39 4.71 -6.85
CA THR A 118 11.60 3.51 -6.58
C THR A 118 11.05 3.51 -5.15
N GLY A 119 9.78 3.16 -5.01
CA GLY A 119 9.11 2.90 -3.75
C GLY A 119 9.11 1.40 -3.47
N GLN A 120 7.96 0.76 -3.70
CA GLN A 120 7.89 -0.70 -3.66
C GLN A 120 8.51 -1.28 -4.93
N VAL A 121 9.29 -2.36 -4.77
CA VAL A 121 9.78 -3.23 -5.84
C VAL A 121 9.48 -4.65 -5.41
N SER A 122 8.70 -5.39 -6.21
CA SER A 122 8.28 -6.75 -5.87
C SER A 122 8.14 -7.60 -7.13
N ALA A 123 8.37 -8.90 -7.04
CA ALA A 123 7.97 -9.83 -8.09
C ALA A 123 6.44 -10.03 -8.02
N LEU A 124 5.77 -9.84 -9.16
CA LEU A 124 4.35 -10.03 -9.31
C LEU A 124 4.05 -11.48 -9.69
N HIS A 125 3.33 -12.19 -8.83
CA HIS A 125 2.84 -13.53 -9.11
C HIS A 125 1.32 -13.49 -9.30
N ARG A 126 0.86 -13.85 -10.51
CA ARG A 126 -0.56 -14.03 -10.81
C ARG A 126 -0.86 -15.52 -10.78
N SER A 127 -1.70 -15.96 -9.84
CA SER A 127 -2.15 -17.35 -9.80
C SER A 127 -3.22 -17.60 -10.87
N GLY A 128 -3.34 -18.84 -11.33
CA GLY A 128 -4.39 -19.23 -12.28
C GLY A 128 -5.82 -19.10 -11.73
N THR A 129 -5.98 -18.88 -10.42
CA THR A 129 -7.28 -18.68 -9.75
C THR A 129 -7.65 -17.20 -9.59
N GLY A 130 -6.86 -16.28 -10.15
CA GLY A 130 -7.13 -14.84 -10.14
C GLY A 130 -6.59 -14.10 -8.92
N SER A 131 -5.86 -14.76 -8.02
CA SER A 131 -5.16 -14.09 -6.93
C SER A 131 -3.85 -13.46 -7.40
N VAL A 132 -3.52 -12.30 -6.85
CA VAL A 132 -2.25 -11.59 -7.09
C VAL A 132 -1.46 -11.56 -5.80
N SER A 133 -0.20 -11.99 -5.86
CA SER A 133 0.74 -11.92 -4.74
C SER A 133 1.96 -11.12 -5.15
N TYR A 134 2.44 -10.30 -4.22
CA TYR A 134 3.66 -9.52 -4.36
C TYR A 134 4.71 -10.17 -3.49
N LEU A 135 5.76 -10.70 -4.12
CA LEU A 135 6.85 -11.38 -3.43
C LEU A 135 8.07 -10.46 -3.38
N ASP A 136 8.83 -10.57 -2.31
CA ASP A 136 10.12 -9.90 -2.22
C ASP A 136 11.05 -10.42 -3.32
N VAL A 137 11.85 -9.49 -3.86
CA VAL A 137 12.87 -9.77 -4.85
C VAL A 137 14.16 -9.09 -4.41
N ASP A 138 15.26 -9.82 -4.43
CA ASP A 138 16.54 -9.28 -3.98
C ASP A 138 17.02 -8.19 -4.95
N ALA A 139 17.35 -7.02 -4.40
CA ALA A 139 17.96 -5.96 -5.18
C ALA A 139 19.35 -6.38 -5.70
N GLY A 140 19.72 -5.88 -6.88
CA GLY A 140 21.03 -6.10 -7.48
C GLY A 140 21.20 -7.44 -8.21
N ILE A 141 20.24 -8.37 -8.14
CA ILE A 141 20.26 -9.56 -8.99
C ILE A 141 20.05 -9.16 -10.46
N ALA A 142 20.59 -9.96 -11.37
CA ALA A 142 20.49 -9.69 -12.80
C ALA A 142 19.02 -9.72 -13.25
N ALA A 143 18.59 -8.68 -13.97
CA ALA A 143 17.18 -8.52 -14.34
C ALA A 143 16.70 -9.64 -15.30
N ASP A 144 17.59 -10.21 -16.10
CA ASP A 144 17.29 -11.34 -16.99
C ASP A 144 17.08 -12.67 -16.25
N SER A 145 17.53 -12.77 -14.99
CA SER A 145 17.29 -13.93 -14.13
C SER A 145 15.91 -13.93 -13.47
N VAL A 146 15.20 -12.78 -13.50
CA VAL A 146 13.86 -12.64 -12.92
C VAL A 146 12.81 -13.00 -13.96
N THR A 147 12.16 -14.15 -13.76
CA THR A 147 11.16 -14.69 -14.70
C THR A 147 9.76 -14.10 -14.50
N SER A 148 9.47 -13.59 -13.31
CA SER A 148 8.19 -12.95 -13.00
C SER A 148 8.25 -11.46 -13.35
N PRO A 149 7.14 -10.83 -13.79
CA PRO A 149 7.09 -9.38 -13.94
C PRO A 149 7.41 -8.70 -12.61
N LEU A 150 8.07 -7.55 -12.65
CA LEU A 150 8.21 -6.69 -11.48
C LEU A 150 7.01 -5.76 -11.38
N TYR A 151 6.58 -5.53 -10.15
CA TYR A 151 5.73 -4.42 -9.73
C TYR A 151 6.63 -3.36 -9.11
N VAL A 152 6.61 -2.14 -9.67
CA VAL A 152 7.39 -1.01 -9.20
C VAL A 152 6.49 0.20 -8.98
N CYS A 153 6.46 0.74 -7.77
CA CYS A 153 5.97 2.10 -7.57
C CYS A 153 7.12 3.06 -7.86
N LEU A 154 6.93 3.99 -8.79
CA LEU A 154 7.95 4.98 -9.16
C LEU A 154 7.40 6.38 -8.88
N THR A 155 8.08 7.14 -8.02
CA THR A 155 7.83 8.58 -7.89
C THR A 155 8.69 9.31 -8.92
N VAL A 156 8.06 9.89 -9.92
CA VAL A 156 8.73 10.61 -11.03
C VAL A 156 9.32 11.93 -10.53
N ASP A 157 10.53 12.25 -10.99
CA ASP A 157 11.19 13.52 -10.70
C ASP A 157 10.38 14.70 -11.26
N ALA A 158 10.36 15.82 -10.55
CA ALA A 158 9.55 16.98 -10.94
C ALA A 158 10.02 17.58 -12.27
N ASP A 159 11.31 17.46 -12.58
CA ASP A 159 11.93 17.93 -13.82
C ASP A 159 11.53 17.09 -15.04
N ASP A 160 10.95 15.90 -14.82
CA ASP A 160 10.57 14.93 -15.85
C ASP A 160 9.04 14.80 -16.04
N LEU A 161 8.26 15.77 -15.55
CA LEU A 161 6.82 15.88 -15.81
C LEU A 161 6.51 16.67 -17.09
#